data_AF-A0A1C1YRG0-F1
#
_entry.id   AF-A0A1C1YRG0-F1
#
_cell.length_a   1.000
_cell.length_b   1.000
_cell.length_c   1.000
_cell.angle_alpha   90.00
_cell.angle_beta   90.00
_cell.angle_gamma   90.00
#
_symmetry.space_group_name_H-M   'P 1'
#
loop_
_entity.id
_entity.type
_entity.pdbx_description
1 polymer ?
#
loop_
_entity_poly.entity_id
_entity_poly.type
_entity_poly.pdbx_seq_one_letter_code
_entity_poly.pdbx_strand_id
1 'polypeptide(L)'
;MTPRTRMNVYFDPALLKQVEALALRRNISKSAIIEAAVASFLSGDTTERLEAAMSRRLDKFGRQIDTIDEDLAVLGEAISLFVRYWLTFTPVLPDATQASGRAKGLERFEGFMQTLGKRLATGDRFLKELSRDIEGRGPNASTGDHQ
;
A
#
# COMPACT_ATOMS: atom_id res chain seq x y z
N MET A 1 23.52 1.99 43.93
CA MET A 1 23.88 3.31 43.36
C MET A 1 25.11 3.13 42.52
N THR A 2 25.02 3.25 41.20
CA THR A 2 26.19 3.19 40.31
C THR A 2 27.05 4.43 40.53
N PRO A 3 28.37 4.31 40.74
CA PRO A 3 29.24 5.47 40.91
C PRO A 3 29.22 6.34 39.65
N ARG A 4 29.03 7.65 39.82
CA ARG A 4 29.07 8.63 38.71
C ARG A 4 30.38 9.38 38.73
N THR A 5 31.09 9.40 37.60
CA THR A 5 32.33 10.17 37.42
C THR A 5 32.01 11.51 36.78
N ARG A 6 32.51 12.60 37.36
CA ARG A 6 32.33 13.95 36.79
C ARG A 6 33.30 14.15 35.62
N MET A 7 32.78 14.62 34.49
CA MET A 7 33.56 15.00 33.32
C MET A 7 33.17 16.42 32.90
N ASN A 8 34.16 17.31 32.70
CA ASN A 8 33.92 18.65 32.16
C ASN A 8 34.31 18.62 30.68
N VAL A 9 33.36 18.94 29.79
CA VAL A 9 33.58 19.03 28.33
C VAL A 9 32.99 20.32 27.82
N TYR A 10 33.57 20.83 26.73
CA TYR A 10 33.04 21.99 26.03
C TYR A 10 31.98 21.56 25.03
N PHE A 11 30.90 22.34 24.94
CA PHE A 11 29.85 22.17 23.95
C PHE A 11 29.82 23.40 23.05
N ASP A 12 29.50 23.18 21.79
CA ASP A 12 29.06 24.27 20.92
C ASP A 12 27.82 24.97 21.54
N PRO A 13 27.76 26.31 21.57
CA PRO A 13 26.64 27.02 22.18
C PRO A 13 25.27 26.70 21.57
N ALA A 14 25.20 26.43 20.26
CA ALA A 14 23.95 26.04 19.61
C ALA A 14 23.55 24.62 20.01
N LEU A 15 24.51 23.71 20.15
CA LEU A 15 24.25 22.35 20.62
C LEU A 15 23.76 22.33 22.08
N LEU A 16 24.38 23.13 22.95
CA LEU A 16 23.94 23.23 24.34
C LEU A 16 22.48 23.68 24.44
N LYS A 17 22.08 24.71 23.67
CA LYS A 17 20.68 25.16 23.61
C LYS A 17 19.71 24.05 23.21
N GLN A 18 20.09 23.20 22.26
CA GLN A 18 19.25 22.07 21.83
C GLN A 18 19.07 21.04 22.96
N VAL A 19 20.15 20.72 23.68
CA VAL A 19 20.10 19.81 24.84
C VAL A 19 19.23 20.38 25.95
N GLU A 20 19.32 21.69 26.21
CA GLU A 20 18.49 22.39 27.19
C GLU A 20 17.01 22.36 26.82
N ALA A 21 16.69 22.65 25.56
CA ALA A 21 15.32 22.57 25.06
C ALA A 21 14.76 21.15 25.15
N LEU A 22 15.58 20.12 24.86
CA LEU A 22 15.16 18.72 24.95
C LEU A 22 14.96 18.28 26.41
N ALA A 23 15.85 18.70 27.32
CA ALA A 23 15.74 18.46 28.75
C ALA A 23 14.42 19.01 29.32
N LEU A 24 14.07 20.24 28.94
CA LEU A 24 12.81 20.88 29.32
C LEU A 24 11.60 20.14 28.74
N ARG A 25 11.62 19.81 27.45
CA ARG A 25 10.50 19.12 26.76
C ARG A 25 10.23 17.72 27.33
N ARG A 26 11.27 17.00 27.73
CA ARG A 26 11.17 15.62 28.22
C ARG A 26 11.14 15.51 29.74
N ASN A 27 11.35 16.62 30.47
CA ASN A 27 11.51 16.66 31.93
C ASN A 27 12.61 15.73 32.45
N ILE A 28 13.76 15.71 31.75
CA ILE A 28 14.93 14.87 32.07
C ILE A 28 16.16 15.77 32.24
N SER A 29 17.09 15.40 33.12
CA SER A 29 18.31 16.19 33.33
C SER A 29 19.22 16.21 32.09
N LYS A 30 19.93 17.31 31.88
CA LYS A 30 20.90 17.46 30.76
C LYS A 30 21.95 16.33 30.80
N SER A 31 22.44 15.98 31.99
CA SER A 31 23.41 14.89 32.19
C SER A 31 22.84 13.54 31.75
N ALA A 32 21.58 13.24 32.05
CA ALA A 32 20.95 11.98 31.65
C ALA A 32 20.73 11.90 30.14
N ILE A 33 20.42 13.03 29.48
CA ILE A 33 20.35 13.10 28.01
C ILE A 33 21.71 12.84 27.38
N ILE A 34 22.77 13.49 27.89
CA ILE A 34 24.13 13.32 27.37
C ILE A 34 24.62 11.89 27.61
N GLU A 35 24.39 11.33 28.81
CA GLU A 35 24.74 9.94 29.14
C GLU A 35 24.02 8.96 28.21
N ALA A 36 22.70 9.13 27.99
CA ALA A 36 21.94 8.29 27.07
C ALA A 36 22.41 8.41 25.62
N ALA A 37 22.74 9.62 25.16
CA ALA A 37 23.24 9.85 23.81
C ALA A 37 24.62 9.20 23.60
N VAL A 38 25.53 9.36 24.56
CA VAL A 38 26.87 8.75 24.51
C VAL A 38 26.78 7.23 24.63
N ALA A 39 25.94 6.70 25.52
CA ALA A 39 25.70 5.26 25.63
C ALA A 39 25.12 4.69 24.34
N SER A 40 24.16 5.38 23.71
CA SER A 40 23.60 4.99 22.41
C SER A 40 24.66 5.02 21.32
N PHE A 41 25.49 6.07 21.26
CA PHE A 41 26.56 6.19 20.28
C PHE A 41 27.61 5.08 20.43
N LEU A 42 28.06 4.82 21.66
CA LEU A 42 29.05 3.77 21.96
C LEU A 42 28.49 2.36 21.81
N SER A 43 27.17 2.19 21.92
CA SER A 43 26.57 0.88 21.74
C SER A 43 26.66 0.37 20.30
N GLY A 44 26.83 1.23 19.29
CA GLY A 44 27.00 0.88 17.86
C GLY A 44 25.80 0.17 17.20
N ASP A 45 24.90 -0.39 18.00
CA ASP A 45 23.93 -1.41 17.63
C ASP A 45 22.56 -0.82 17.27
N THR A 46 22.28 0.42 17.70
CA THR A 46 20.93 1.00 17.55
C THR A 46 20.60 1.35 16.11
N THR A 47 21.56 1.89 15.36
CA THR A 47 21.37 2.25 13.95
C THR A 47 21.36 1.01 13.07
N GLU A 48 22.33 0.11 13.24
CA GLU A 48 22.40 -1.15 12.47
C GLU A 48 21.18 -2.05 12.71
N ARG A 49 20.66 -2.13 13.94
CA ARG A 49 19.41 -2.87 14.23
C ARG A 49 18.19 -2.22 13.59
N LEU A 50 18.11 -0.89 13.58
CA LEU A 50 17.02 -0.17 12.93
C LEU A 50 17.04 -0.39 11.42
N GLU A 51 18.21 -0.28 10.81
CA GLU A 51 18.41 -0.54 9.39
C GLU A 51 18.05 -1.99 9.04
N ALA A 52 18.55 -2.97 9.80
CA ALA A 52 18.21 -4.38 9.60
C ALA A 52 16.71 -4.67 9.77
N ALA A 53 16.05 -4.06 10.75
CA ALA A 53 14.61 -4.20 10.95
C ALA A 53 13.81 -3.56 9.80
N MET A 54 14.25 -2.41 9.29
CA MET A 54 13.64 -1.77 8.13
C MET A 54 13.83 -2.60 6.85
N SER A 55 15.03 -3.11 6.58
CA SER A 55 15.27 -3.99 5.42
C SER A 55 14.38 -5.23 5.45
N ARG A 56 14.27 -5.90 6.61
CA ARG A 56 13.36 -7.06 6.75
C ARG A 56 11.90 -6.71 6.49
N ARG A 57 11.46 -5.52 6.91
CA ARG A 57 10.09 -5.05 6.68
C ARG A 57 9.86 -4.75 5.20
N LEU A 58 10.83 -4.13 4.53
CA LEU A 58 10.78 -3.86 3.09
C LEU A 58 10.76 -5.16 2.29
N ASP A 59 11.59 -6.13 2.64
CA ASP A 59 11.57 -7.47 2.01
C ASP A 59 10.22 -8.15 2.16
N LYS A 60 9.59 -8.03 3.35
CA LYS A 60 8.25 -8.56 3.57
C LYS A 60 7.21 -7.88 2.69
N PHE A 61 7.29 -6.56 2.54
CA PHE A 61 6.40 -5.83 1.63
C PHE A 61 6.62 -6.20 0.17
N GLY A 62 7.88 -6.39 -0.26
CA GLY A 62 8.19 -6.88 -1.61
C GLY A 62 7.48 -8.20 -1.90
N ARG A 63 7.64 -9.20 -1.03
CA ARG A 63 6.96 -10.50 -1.19
C ARG A 63 5.44 -10.39 -1.20
N GLN A 64 4.87 -9.50 -0.39
CA GLN A 64 3.41 -9.28 -0.38
C GLN A 64 2.93 -8.65 -1.68
N ILE A 65 3.69 -7.73 -2.26
CA ILE A 65 3.39 -7.14 -3.57
C ILE A 65 3.48 -8.23 -4.65
N ASP A 66 4.52 -9.05 -4.66
CA ASP A 66 4.67 -10.15 -5.62
C ASP A 66 3.46 -11.11 -5.56
N THR A 67 3.01 -11.44 -4.34
CA THR A 67 1.82 -12.28 -4.15
C THR A 67 0.55 -11.61 -4.69
N ILE A 68 0.39 -10.30 -4.46
CA ILE A 68 -0.76 -9.55 -4.98
C ILE A 68 -0.74 -9.50 -6.52
N ASP A 69 0.43 -9.36 -7.13
CA ASP A 69 0.58 -9.36 -8.58
C ASP A 69 0.20 -10.72 -9.18
N GLU A 70 0.62 -11.82 -8.55
CA GLU A 70 0.20 -13.18 -8.92
C GLU A 70 -1.32 -13.38 -8.75
N ASP A 71 -1.89 -12.98 -7.62
CA ASP A 71 -3.34 -13.07 -7.35
C ASP A 71 -4.15 -12.25 -8.38
N LEU A 72 -3.65 -11.06 -8.72
CA LEU A 72 -4.29 -10.19 -9.70
C LEU A 72 -4.23 -10.79 -11.12
N ALA A 73 -3.11 -11.43 -11.48
CA ALA A 73 -2.99 -12.15 -12.75
C ALA A 73 -4.01 -13.30 -12.84
N VAL A 74 -4.14 -14.09 -11.77
CA VAL A 74 -5.14 -15.18 -11.69
C VAL A 74 -6.57 -14.64 -11.79
N LEU A 75 -6.90 -13.56 -11.08
CA LEU A 75 -8.21 -12.91 -11.18
C LEU A 75 -8.49 -12.38 -12.59
N GLY A 76 -7.49 -11.79 -13.24
CA GLY A 76 -7.58 -11.32 -14.63
C GLY A 76 -7.88 -12.48 -15.59
N GLU A 77 -7.21 -13.62 -15.42
CA GLU A 77 -7.47 -14.83 -16.20
C GLU A 77 -8.88 -15.39 -15.94
N ALA A 78 -9.30 -15.46 -14.67
CA ALA A 78 -10.63 -15.94 -14.30
C ALA A 78 -11.75 -15.06 -14.89
N ILE A 79 -11.60 -13.74 -14.84
CA ILE A 79 -12.57 -12.80 -15.43
C ILE A 79 -12.59 -12.95 -16.96
N SER A 80 -11.42 -13.07 -17.59
CA SER A 80 -11.30 -13.30 -19.03
C SER A 80 -12.04 -14.58 -19.46
N LEU A 81 -11.83 -15.69 -18.74
CA LEU A 81 -12.52 -16.95 -18.96
C LEU A 81 -14.03 -16.83 -18.71
N PHE A 82 -14.45 -16.12 -17.66
CA PHE A 82 -15.86 -15.87 -17.36
C PHE A 82 -16.55 -15.08 -18.48
N VAL A 83 -15.96 -13.97 -18.92
CA VAL A 83 -16.51 -13.13 -20.01
C VAL A 83 -16.58 -13.93 -21.30
N ARG A 84 -15.53 -14.71 -21.62
CA ARG A 84 -15.53 -15.61 -22.77
C ARG A 84 -16.68 -16.61 -22.69
N TYR A 85 -16.79 -17.32 -21.56
CA TYR A 85 -17.85 -18.31 -21.36
C TYR A 85 -19.24 -17.66 -21.48
N TRP A 86 -19.44 -16.50 -20.86
CA TRP A 86 -20.70 -15.78 -20.92
C TRP A 86 -21.06 -15.34 -22.35
N LEU A 87 -20.12 -14.81 -23.12
CA LEU A 87 -20.37 -14.40 -24.52
C LEU A 87 -20.56 -15.58 -25.48
N THR A 88 -19.99 -16.75 -25.15
CA THR A 88 -20.05 -17.95 -25.98
C THR A 88 -21.28 -18.83 -25.68
N PHE A 89 -21.76 -18.89 -24.43
CA PHE A 89 -22.77 -19.86 -23.99
C PHE A 89 -24.14 -19.27 -23.61
N THR A 90 -24.30 -17.94 -23.55
CA THR A 90 -25.55 -17.32 -23.05
C THR A 90 -26.62 -16.99 -24.12
N PRO A 91 -26.70 -17.69 -25.26
CA PRO A 91 -28.00 -17.87 -25.90
C PRO A 91 -28.36 -19.35 -25.98
N VAL A 92 -29.58 -19.69 -25.54
CA VAL A 92 -30.25 -20.97 -25.85
C VAL A 92 -30.50 -21.03 -27.35
N LEU A 93 -29.48 -21.41 -28.13
CA LEU A 93 -29.60 -21.67 -29.55
C LEU A 93 -30.00 -23.14 -29.77
N PRO A 94 -31.00 -23.42 -30.63
CA PRO A 94 -31.29 -24.78 -31.08
C PRO A 94 -30.04 -25.46 -31.63
N ASP A 95 -29.85 -26.76 -31.37
CA ASP A 95 -28.61 -27.53 -31.61
C ASP A 95 -27.98 -27.34 -32.99
N ALA A 96 -28.78 -27.07 -34.03
CA ALA A 96 -28.33 -26.80 -35.40
C ALA A 96 -27.52 -25.49 -35.57
N THR A 97 -27.51 -24.59 -34.58
CA THR A 97 -26.88 -23.25 -34.67
C THR A 97 -25.86 -22.96 -33.57
N GLN A 98 -25.57 -23.93 -32.70
CA GLN A 98 -24.60 -23.74 -31.60
C GLN A 98 -23.19 -23.39 -32.10
N ALA A 99 -22.73 -24.01 -33.19
CA ALA A 99 -21.38 -23.74 -33.73
C ALA A 99 -21.22 -22.29 -34.21
N SER A 100 -22.24 -21.72 -34.88
CA SER A 100 -22.21 -20.33 -35.33
C SER A 100 -22.41 -19.33 -34.18
N GLY A 101 -23.17 -19.71 -33.14
CA GLY A 101 -23.29 -18.96 -31.89
C GLY A 101 -21.97 -18.84 -31.14
N ARG A 102 -21.24 -19.96 -31.01
CA ARG A 102 -19.91 -19.98 -30.37
C ARG A 102 -18.88 -19.14 -31.12
N ALA A 103 -18.86 -19.24 -32.46
CA ALA A 103 -17.96 -18.46 -33.30
C ALA A 103 -18.19 -16.93 -33.14
N LYS A 104 -19.46 -16.50 -33.15
CA LYS A 104 -19.81 -15.08 -32.90
C LYS A 104 -19.50 -14.63 -31.46
N GLY A 105 -19.58 -15.52 -30.49
CA GLY A 105 -19.18 -15.23 -29.11
C GLY A 105 -17.68 -14.96 -28.98
N LEU A 106 -16.86 -15.76 -29.67
CA LEU A 106 -15.41 -15.59 -29.70
C LEU A 106 -15.00 -14.25 -30.36
N GLU A 107 -15.61 -13.91 -31.49
CA GLU A 107 -15.36 -12.64 -32.19
C GLU A 107 -15.68 -11.41 -31.30
N ARG A 108 -16.78 -11.47 -30.55
CA ARG A 108 -17.14 -10.40 -29.59
C ARG A 108 -16.15 -10.31 -28.42
N PHE A 109 -15.66 -11.45 -27.94
CA PHE A 109 -14.67 -11.50 -26.87
C PHE A 109 -13.34 -10.84 -27.31
N GLU A 110 -12.85 -11.14 -28.51
CA GLU A 110 -11.66 -10.50 -29.07
C GLU A 110 -11.82 -8.98 -29.19
N GLY A 111 -12.97 -8.50 -29.69
CA GLY A 111 -13.27 -7.07 -29.76
C GLY A 111 -13.37 -6.38 -28.40
N PHE A 112 -13.90 -7.09 -27.38
CA PHE A 112 -13.89 -6.63 -26.00
C PHE A 112 -12.46 -6.50 -25.47
N MET A 113 -11.61 -7.51 -25.65
CA MET A 113 -10.20 -7.50 -25.22
C MET A 113 -9.41 -6.35 -25.86
N GLN A 114 -9.61 -6.08 -27.16
CA GLN A 114 -8.98 -4.94 -27.83
C GLN A 114 -9.43 -3.60 -27.26
N THR A 115 -10.72 -3.45 -26.96
CA THR A 115 -11.27 -2.21 -26.38
C THR A 115 -10.79 -2.00 -24.95
N LEU A 116 -10.72 -3.08 -24.17
CA LEU A 116 -10.18 -3.08 -22.81
C LEU A 116 -8.69 -2.70 -22.80
N GLY A 117 -7.89 -3.31 -23.68
CA GLY A 117 -6.47 -2.99 -23.83
C GLY A 117 -6.22 -1.52 -24.18
N LYS A 118 -7.02 -0.95 -25.10
CA LYS A 118 -6.97 0.49 -25.43
C LYS A 118 -7.30 1.39 -24.23
N ARG A 119 -8.32 1.05 -23.45
CA ARG A 119 -8.70 1.82 -22.24
C ARG A 119 -7.64 1.72 -21.14
N LEU A 120 -7.07 0.54 -20.90
CA LEU A 120 -5.99 0.33 -19.94
C LEU A 120 -4.73 1.12 -20.31
N ALA A 121 -4.33 1.09 -21.59
CA ALA A 121 -3.19 1.87 -22.07
C ALA A 121 -3.40 3.40 -21.97
N THR A 122 -4.67 3.83 -21.96
CA THR A 122 -5.04 5.25 -21.74
C THR A 122 -5.01 5.62 -20.24
N GLY A 123 -4.96 4.64 -19.34
CA GLY A 123 -4.47 4.69 -17.95
C GLY A 123 -5.24 5.52 -16.93
N ASP A 124 -5.55 6.77 -17.28
CA ASP A 124 -5.82 7.80 -16.27
C ASP A 124 -7.32 8.05 -16.06
N ARG A 125 -8.18 7.73 -17.04
CA ARG A 125 -9.62 8.03 -16.96
C ARG A 125 -10.44 6.95 -16.26
N PHE A 126 -10.07 5.68 -16.42
CA PHE A 126 -10.80 4.55 -15.84
C PHE A 126 -10.69 4.50 -14.31
N LEU A 127 -9.47 4.65 -13.78
CA LEU A 127 -9.24 4.65 -12.33
C LEU A 127 -9.83 5.90 -11.65
N LYS A 128 -9.83 7.05 -12.35
CA LYS A 128 -10.49 8.28 -11.88
C LYS A 128 -12.02 8.18 -11.89
N GLU A 129 -12.62 7.54 -12.89
CA GLU A 129 -14.07 7.29 -12.92
C GLU A 129 -14.49 6.27 -11.85
N LEU A 130 -13.73 5.19 -11.67
CA LEU A 130 -14.02 4.16 -10.66
C LEU A 130 -13.88 4.69 -9.22
N SER A 131 -12.84 5.47 -8.94
CA SER A 131 -12.67 6.11 -7.61
C SER A 131 -13.82 7.08 -7.30
N ARG A 132 -14.28 7.85 -8.30
CA ARG A 132 -15.42 8.76 -8.15
C ARG A 132 -16.74 8.02 -7.88
N ASP A 133 -16.97 6.87 -8.52
CA ASP A 133 -18.16 6.03 -8.28
C ASP A 133 -18.13 5.35 -6.91
N ILE A 134 -16.95 4.97 -6.40
CA ILE A 134 -16.79 4.41 -5.05
C ILE A 134 -17.02 5.50 -3.99
N GLU A 135 -16.50 6.72 -4.19
CA GLU A 135 -16.77 7.87 -3.32
C GLU A 135 -18.25 8.29 -3.33
N GLY A 136 -18.94 8.16 -4.47
CA GLY A 136 -20.38 8.41 -4.60
C GLY A 136 -21.28 7.40 -3.88
N ARG A 137 -20.72 6.28 -3.39
CA ARG A 137 -21.45 5.23 -2.65
C ARG A 137 -21.08 5.17 -1.16
N GLY A 138 -20.54 6.24 -0.59
CA GLY A 138 -20.45 6.44 0.85
C GLY A 138 -21.85 6.57 1.49
N PRO A 139 -22.05 6.15 2.74
CA PRO A 139 -23.37 5.91 3.29
C PRO A 139 -24.12 7.23 3.47
N ASN A 140 -25.06 7.52 2.57
CA ASN A 140 -26.22 8.32 2.93
C ASN A 140 -27.06 7.47 3.87
N ALA A 141 -26.62 7.43 5.13
CA ALA A 141 -27.42 7.02 6.25
C ALA A 141 -28.62 7.97 6.29
N SER A 142 -29.76 7.39 5.97
CA SER A 142 -31.06 7.74 6.56
C SER A 142 -30.91 8.43 7.91
N THR A 143 -31.28 9.72 8.02
CA THR A 143 -31.56 10.36 9.32
C THR A 143 -32.48 11.57 9.13
N GLY A 144 -33.62 11.55 9.83
CA GLY A 144 -34.54 12.68 10.09
C GLY A 144 -35.65 12.80 9.05
N ASP A 145 -36.82 12.18 9.18
CA ASP A 145 -37.83 12.17 10.26
C ASP A 145 -38.50 13.52 10.53
N HIS A 146 -39.84 13.44 10.65
CA HIS A 146 -40.82 14.46 11.05
C HIS A 146 -41.14 15.62 10.07
N GLN A 147 -42.27 15.53 9.36
CA GLN A 147 -43.56 16.09 9.82
C GLN A 147 -44.71 15.69 8.89
#